data_AF-A0AA39UEX1-F1
#
_entry.id   AF-A0AA39UEX1-F1
#
_cell.length_a   1.000
_cell.length_b   1.000
_cell.length_c   1.000
_cell.angle_alpha   90.00
_cell.angle_beta   90.00
_cell.angle_gamma   90.00
#
_symmetry.space_group_name_H-M   'P 1'
#
loop_
_entity.id
_entity.type
_entity.pdbx_description
1 polymer ?
#
loop_
_entity_poly.entity_id
_entity_poly.type
_entity_poly.pdbx_seq_one_letter_code
_entity_poly.pdbx_strand_id
1 'polypeptide(L)'
;MPIRAFPAVPIDILRHIFEFASASSVATGLSLTLVSTHVRHWTLPIMYKNVVLSSSRGLKNLGIFALGPLPSIEKIISMCDNVESLACGFSLHTYLLSHHHTLLSHIACEKHFLGPSCRDGVPFHLISPQTTRVHVQLSLEDIHFIAEIHNYVSAITHLAVSIPLNSERSVEIIDSAISVLLDSRNVSLEVLLIQVMGSKGSEIAEDINARSNARIQLAGDRDGFRLLVIRAPASVVQQWGKSAIEANQKETKLLVAT
;
A
#
# COMPACT_ATOMS: atom_id res chain seq x y z
N MET A 1 -4.33 17.12 -48.19
CA MET A 1 -2.85 17.18 -48.29
C MET A 1 -2.29 15.79 -48.01
N PRO A 2 -1.33 15.28 -48.80
CA PRO A 2 -0.69 14.01 -48.49
C PRO A 2 0.12 14.15 -47.20
N ILE A 3 -0.16 13.28 -46.22
CA ILE A 3 0.60 13.21 -44.97
C ILE A 3 1.99 12.69 -45.34
N ARG A 4 3.00 13.57 -45.34
CA ARG A 4 4.39 13.15 -45.50
C ARG A 4 4.82 12.40 -44.24
N ALA A 5 5.27 11.17 -44.41
CA ALA A 5 5.87 10.41 -43.32
C ALA A 5 7.06 11.19 -42.76
N PHE A 6 7.16 11.24 -41.43
CA PHE A 6 8.31 11.82 -40.77
C PHE A 6 9.56 11.01 -41.17
N PRO A 7 10.70 11.67 -41.46
CA PRO A 7 11.92 10.95 -41.82
C PRO A 7 12.32 9.98 -40.70
N ALA A 8 12.95 8.86 -41.07
CA ALA A 8 13.43 7.85 -40.13
C ALA A 8 14.59 8.43 -39.31
N VAL A 9 14.27 9.03 -38.16
CA VAL A 9 15.26 9.53 -37.20
C VAL A 9 15.66 8.37 -36.28
N PRO A 10 16.96 8.17 -35.99
CA PRO A 10 17.41 7.19 -35.01
C PRO A 10 16.75 7.39 -33.65
N ILE A 11 16.43 6.28 -32.98
CA ILE A 11 15.65 6.30 -31.73
C ILE A 11 16.35 7.08 -30.61
N ASP A 12 17.68 7.05 -30.55
CA ASP A 12 18.48 7.75 -29.54
C ASP A 12 18.41 9.27 -29.71
N ILE A 13 18.38 9.75 -30.95
CA ILE A 13 18.25 11.18 -31.26
C ILE A 13 16.85 11.66 -30.89
N LEU A 14 15.81 10.89 -31.23
CA LEU A 14 14.44 11.19 -30.81
C LEU A 14 14.33 11.24 -29.29
N ARG A 15 14.92 10.26 -28.60
CA ARG A 15 14.96 10.23 -27.14
C ARG A 15 15.58 11.49 -26.58
N HIS A 16 16.78 11.88 -27.01
CA HIS A 16 17.42 13.11 -26.53
C HIS A 16 16.58 14.36 -26.78
N ILE A 17 15.92 14.47 -27.94
CA ILE A 17 15.03 15.59 -28.25
C ILE A 17 13.86 15.65 -27.27
N PHE A 18 13.19 14.52 -27.01
CA PHE A 18 12.06 14.48 -26.08
C PHE A 18 12.47 14.68 -24.63
N GLU A 19 13.62 14.13 -24.22
CA GLU A 19 14.17 14.34 -22.89
C GLU A 19 14.50 15.83 -22.67
N PHE A 20 15.17 16.48 -23.62
CA PHE A 20 15.46 17.92 -23.56
C PHE A 20 14.19 18.77 -23.55
N ALA A 21 13.23 18.47 -24.44
CA ALA A 21 11.97 19.21 -24.54
C ALA A 21 11.12 19.10 -23.27
N SER A 22 11.08 17.91 -22.65
CA SER A 22 10.38 17.68 -21.39
C SER A 22 11.06 18.34 -20.19
N ALA A 23 12.40 18.39 -20.17
CA ALA A 23 13.16 19.10 -19.14
C ALA A 23 12.99 20.63 -19.23
N SER A 24 12.80 21.15 -20.44
CA SER A 24 12.69 22.60 -20.69
C SER A 24 11.31 23.17 -20.36
N SER A 25 10.25 22.35 -20.39
CA SER A 25 8.88 22.80 -20.13
C SER A 25 7.98 21.65 -19.68
N VAL A 26 7.35 21.82 -18.51
CA VAL A 26 6.40 20.83 -17.95
C VAL A 26 5.17 20.65 -18.85
N ALA A 27 4.63 21.73 -19.42
CA ALA A 27 3.49 21.68 -20.32
C ALA A 27 3.82 20.93 -21.63
N THR A 28 5.03 21.13 -22.15
CA THR A 28 5.53 20.40 -23.32
C THR A 28 5.74 18.93 -22.97
N GLY A 29 6.35 18.64 -21.82
CA GLY A 29 6.48 17.28 -21.30
C GLY A 29 5.14 16.54 -21.23
N LEU A 30 4.11 17.16 -20.64
CA LEU A 30 2.76 16.58 -20.55
C LEU A 30 2.20 16.24 -21.93
N SER A 31 2.35 17.16 -22.88
CA SER A 31 1.88 16.95 -24.26
C SER A 31 2.61 15.78 -24.93
N LEU A 32 3.92 15.64 -24.69
CA LEU A 32 4.73 14.54 -25.22
C LEU A 32 4.32 13.16 -24.67
N THR A 33 3.81 13.08 -23.44
CA THR A 33 3.33 11.80 -22.86
C THR A 33 2.12 11.21 -23.61
N LEU A 34 1.45 12.00 -24.45
CA LEU A 34 0.29 11.58 -25.24
C LEU A 34 0.67 11.09 -26.65
N VAL A 35 1.92 11.30 -27.08
CA VAL A 35 2.37 10.97 -28.45
C VAL A 35 2.49 9.45 -28.65
N SER A 36 3.17 8.75 -27.75
CA SER A 36 3.30 7.29 -27.79
C SER A 36 3.76 6.72 -26.44
N THR A 37 3.61 5.41 -26.25
CA THR A 37 4.08 4.71 -25.04
C THR A 37 5.59 4.83 -24.84
N HIS A 38 6.38 4.83 -25.92
CA HIS A 38 7.84 4.98 -25.84
C HIS A 38 8.25 6.38 -25.41
N VAL A 39 7.65 7.41 -26.03
CA VAL A 39 7.91 8.81 -25.66
C VAL A 39 7.49 9.07 -24.22
N ARG A 40 6.35 8.53 -23.80
CA ARG A 40 5.90 8.58 -22.40
C ARG A 40 6.93 8.00 -21.43
N HIS A 41 7.57 6.87 -21.75
CA HIS A 41 8.61 6.29 -20.90
C HIS A 41 9.86 7.15 -20.77
N TRP A 42 10.20 7.92 -21.81
CA TRP A 42 11.34 8.84 -21.75
C TRP A 42 11.01 10.13 -21.00
N THR A 43 9.79 10.65 -21.14
CA THR A 43 9.42 11.97 -20.60
C THR A 43 8.92 11.93 -19.15
N LEU A 44 8.17 10.90 -18.74
CA LEU A 44 7.63 10.84 -17.37
C LEU A 44 8.72 10.92 -16.29
N PRO A 45 9.86 10.21 -16.37
CA PRO A 45 10.90 10.29 -15.34
C PRO A 45 11.48 11.70 -15.16
N ILE A 46 11.57 12.47 -16.25
CA ILE A 46 12.09 13.84 -16.25
C ILE A 46 11.09 14.79 -15.63
N MET A 47 9.81 14.63 -15.97
CA MET A 47 8.74 15.47 -15.45
C MET A 47 8.48 15.27 -13.96
N TYR A 48 8.57 14.03 -13.48
CA TYR A 48 8.38 13.69 -12.06
C TYR A 48 9.65 13.80 -11.23
N LYS A 49 10.76 14.26 -11.81
CA LYS A 49 11.98 14.56 -11.05
C LYS A 49 11.75 15.66 -10.01
N ASN A 50 10.83 16.60 -10.31
CA ASN A 50 10.45 17.69 -9.41
C ASN A 50 8.92 17.73 -9.26
N VAL A 51 8.40 17.31 -8.11
CA VAL A 51 6.99 17.50 -7.76
C VAL A 51 6.87 18.85 -7.05
N VAL A 52 6.25 19.83 -7.71
CA VAL A 52 5.94 21.13 -7.10
C VAL A 52 4.56 21.05 -6.47
N LEU A 53 4.50 21.02 -5.14
CA LEU A 53 3.25 21.12 -4.40
C LEU A 53 2.88 22.60 -4.26
N SER A 54 1.65 22.96 -4.64
CA SER A 54 1.13 24.33 -4.52
C SER A 54 1.01 24.80 -3.06
N SER A 55 0.84 23.88 -2.11
CA SER A 55 0.96 24.14 -0.69
C SER A 55 1.29 22.85 0.05
N SER A 56 2.45 22.80 0.73
CA SER A 56 2.81 21.69 1.62
C SER A 56 2.01 21.71 2.93
N ARG A 57 1.49 22.88 3.33
CA ARG A 57 0.72 23.05 4.59
C ARG A 57 -0.65 22.38 4.58
N GLY A 58 -1.18 22.08 3.40
CA GLY A 58 -2.46 21.35 3.24
C GLY A 58 -2.30 19.83 3.20
N LEU A 59 -1.06 19.32 3.20
CA LEU A 59 -0.79 17.90 3.00
C LEU A 59 -0.99 17.12 4.31
N LYS A 60 -2.13 16.41 4.40
CA LYS A 60 -2.42 15.54 5.56
C LYS A 60 -1.85 14.13 5.42
N ASN A 61 -1.75 13.63 4.19
CA ASN A 61 -1.30 12.27 3.89
C ASN A 61 -0.12 12.33 2.93
N LEU A 62 1.00 11.72 3.29
CA LEU A 62 2.22 11.64 2.49
C LEU A 62 2.59 10.17 2.27
N GLY A 63 2.95 9.81 1.04
CA GLY A 63 3.40 8.46 0.67
C GLY A 63 4.80 8.49 0.08
N ILE A 64 5.74 7.71 0.63
CA ILE A 64 7.11 7.57 0.13
C ILE A 64 7.40 6.08 -0.08
N PHE A 65 7.24 5.61 -1.32
CA PHE A 65 7.29 4.17 -1.62
C PHE A 65 8.59 3.69 -2.27
N ALA A 66 9.45 4.63 -2.69
CA ALA A 66 10.73 4.32 -3.28
C ALA A 66 11.86 4.73 -2.33
N LEU A 67 12.91 3.93 -2.30
CA LEU A 67 14.18 4.36 -1.73
C LEU A 67 14.72 5.52 -2.57
N GLY A 68 15.16 6.56 -1.88
CA GLY A 68 15.77 7.73 -2.49
C GLY A 68 16.86 8.27 -1.58
N PRO A 69 17.57 9.34 -1.99
CA PRO A 69 18.56 9.97 -1.14
C PRO A 69 17.92 10.45 0.17
N LEU A 70 18.45 10.00 1.31
CA LEU A 70 17.93 10.39 2.63
C LEU A 70 17.76 11.91 2.82
N PRO A 71 18.73 12.76 2.41
CA PRO A 71 18.55 14.21 2.54
C PRO A 71 17.34 14.76 1.78
N SER A 72 16.98 14.13 0.66
CA SER A 72 15.79 14.52 -0.11
C SER A 72 14.52 14.11 0.61
N ILE A 73 14.48 12.90 1.21
CA ILE A 73 13.34 12.42 1.99
C ILE A 73 13.14 13.30 3.23
N GLU A 74 14.20 13.59 3.97
CA GLU A 74 14.17 14.50 5.12
C GLU A 74 13.67 15.89 4.74
N LYS A 75 14.16 16.43 3.62
CA LYS A 75 13.72 17.72 3.10
C LYS A 75 12.24 17.73 2.72
N ILE A 76 11.73 16.65 2.11
CA ILE A 76 10.31 16.54 1.78
C ILE A 76 9.46 16.47 3.04
N ILE A 77 9.84 15.63 4.02
CA ILE A 77 9.08 15.48 5.27
C ILE A 77 9.09 16.80 6.06
N SER A 78 10.24 17.46 6.19
CA SER A 78 10.37 18.76 6.87
C SER A 78 9.69 19.92 6.16
N MET A 79 9.35 19.79 4.88
CA MET A 79 8.52 20.77 4.17
C MET A 79 7.02 20.56 4.44
N CYS A 80 6.63 19.39 4.95
CA CYS A 80 5.25 18.97 5.13
C CYS A 80 4.86 18.93 6.61
N ASP A 81 4.87 20.10 7.28
CA ASP A 81 4.67 20.26 8.73
C ASP A 81 3.34 19.71 9.28
N ASN A 82 2.31 19.51 8.44
CA ASN A 82 0.96 19.11 8.83
C ASN A 82 0.60 17.66 8.43
N VAL A 83 1.60 16.82 8.14
CA VAL A 83 1.34 15.41 7.78
C VAL A 83 0.87 14.64 8.99
N GLU A 84 -0.41 14.27 9.00
CA GLU A 84 -1.04 13.44 10.03
C GLU A 84 -0.76 11.94 9.81
N SER A 85 -0.53 11.56 8.55
CA SER A 85 -0.34 10.18 8.11
C SER A 85 0.78 10.05 7.08
N LEU A 86 1.85 9.34 7.46
CA LEU A 86 2.96 8.98 6.58
C LEU A 86 2.88 7.48 6.25
N ALA A 87 2.86 7.17 4.96
CA ALA A 87 2.96 5.81 4.43
C ALA A 87 4.31 5.59 3.76
N CYS A 88 5.03 4.56 4.15
CA CYS A 88 6.35 4.25 3.59
C CYS A 88 6.38 2.86 2.96
N GLY A 89 7.03 2.73 1.81
CA GLY A 89 7.30 1.43 1.14
C GLY A 89 8.53 0.70 1.69
N PHE A 90 9.16 1.26 2.72
CA PHE A 90 10.35 0.78 3.40
C PHE A 90 10.27 1.25 4.87
N SER A 91 10.99 0.58 5.77
CA SER A 91 11.04 0.99 7.18
C SER A 91 11.82 2.28 7.30
N LEU A 92 11.14 3.39 7.55
CA LEU A 92 11.80 4.68 7.73
C LEU A 92 12.66 4.63 9.00
N HIS A 93 12.19 3.91 10.03
CA HIS A 93 12.95 3.70 11.26
C HIS A 93 14.32 3.04 11.01
N THR A 94 14.35 1.91 10.31
CA THR A 94 15.60 1.22 9.98
C THR A 94 16.48 2.06 9.06
N TYR A 95 15.84 2.78 8.12
CA TYR A 95 16.54 3.66 7.19
C TYR A 95 17.21 4.84 7.92
N LEU A 96 16.60 5.40 8.96
CA LEU A 96 17.19 6.46 9.77
C LEU A 96 18.26 5.97 10.74
N LEU A 97 18.04 4.81 11.38
CA LEU A 97 19.01 4.18 12.27
C LEU A 97 20.34 3.90 11.56
N SER A 98 20.27 3.37 10.33
CA SER A 98 21.45 3.05 9.53
C SER A 98 22.27 4.28 9.09
N HIS A 99 21.69 5.48 9.14
CA HIS A 99 22.35 6.71 8.70
C HIS A 99 22.63 7.70 9.86
N HIS A 100 22.35 7.34 11.12
CA HIS A 100 22.57 8.19 12.31
C HIS A 100 21.82 9.54 12.30
N HIS A 101 20.69 9.63 11.59
CA HIS A 101 19.86 10.83 11.54
C HIS A 101 18.72 10.79 12.57
N THR A 102 18.74 11.70 13.55
CA THR A 102 17.79 11.75 14.70
C THR A 102 16.66 12.76 14.54
N LEU A 103 16.66 13.59 13.49
CA LEU A 103 15.78 14.77 13.38
C LEU A 103 14.31 14.47 13.01
N LEU A 104 13.99 13.26 12.54
CA LEU A 104 12.64 12.92 12.07
C LEU A 104 11.75 12.25 13.11
N SER A 105 12.26 11.89 14.29
CA SER A 105 11.50 11.18 15.33
C SER A 105 10.28 11.97 15.84
N HIS A 106 10.30 13.30 15.70
CA HIS A 106 9.24 14.19 16.16
C HIS A 106 8.28 14.68 15.06
N ILE A 107 8.64 14.51 13.77
CA ILE A 107 7.98 15.22 12.66
C ILE A 107 7.01 14.32 11.90
N ALA A 108 7.24 13.00 11.87
CA ALA A 108 6.30 12.06 11.29
C ALA A 108 6.47 10.67 11.92
N CYS A 109 5.44 10.20 12.64
CA CYS A 109 5.38 8.80 13.05
C CYS A 109 4.96 7.98 11.83
N GLU A 110 5.76 6.96 11.49
CA GLU A 110 5.39 5.97 10.48
C GLU A 110 4.14 5.23 10.98
N LYS A 111 2.97 5.71 10.55
CA LYS A 111 1.68 5.11 10.94
C LYS A 111 1.30 3.97 10.01
N HIS A 112 1.79 4.00 8.78
CA HIS A 112 1.49 3.04 7.72
C HIS A 112 2.78 2.47 7.12
N PHE A 113 3.08 1.20 7.41
CA PHE A 113 4.14 0.48 6.70
C PHE A 113 3.56 -0.32 5.54
N LEU A 114 4.06 -0.08 4.33
CA LEU A 114 3.76 -0.89 3.15
C LEU A 114 4.96 -1.77 2.90
N GLY A 115 4.90 -3.01 3.38
CA GLY A 115 5.92 -3.99 3.06
C GLY A 115 5.91 -4.25 1.56
N PRO A 116 7.06 -4.23 0.88
CA PRO A 116 7.14 -4.82 -0.46
C PRO A 116 6.69 -6.28 -0.38
N SER A 117 6.27 -6.88 -1.49
CA SER A 117 6.07 -8.33 -1.57
C SER A 117 7.40 -9.00 -1.24
N CYS A 118 7.58 -9.39 0.01
CA CYS A 118 8.83 -9.98 0.45
C CYS A 118 8.82 -11.43 -0.02
N ARG A 119 9.58 -11.71 -1.08
CA ARG A 119 9.83 -13.09 -1.53
C ARG A 119 10.49 -13.94 -0.43
N ASP A 120 11.15 -13.28 0.51
CA ASP A 120 11.96 -13.89 1.57
C ASP A 120 11.35 -13.64 2.98
N GLY A 121 10.04 -13.39 3.06
CA GLY A 121 9.33 -13.10 4.31
C GLY A 121 9.46 -11.65 4.78
N VAL A 122 8.47 -11.17 5.54
CA VAL A 122 8.47 -9.78 6.02
C VAL A 122 9.34 -9.67 7.27
N PRO A 123 10.40 -8.82 7.28
CA PRO A 123 11.25 -8.64 8.44
C PRO A 123 10.53 -7.74 9.47
N PHE A 124 9.52 -8.28 10.16
CA PHE A 124 8.69 -7.52 11.09
C PHE A 124 9.49 -6.84 12.21
N HIS A 125 10.65 -7.41 12.59
CA HIS A 125 11.60 -6.82 13.54
C HIS A 125 12.22 -5.48 13.07
N LEU A 126 12.17 -5.18 11.78
CA LEU A 126 12.64 -3.90 11.22
C LEU A 126 11.53 -2.84 11.17
N ILE A 127 10.27 -3.23 11.40
CA ILE A 127 9.15 -2.28 11.45
C ILE A 127 9.22 -1.52 12.77
N SER A 128 8.91 -0.22 12.73
CA SER A 128 8.83 0.58 13.96
C SER A 128 7.82 -0.03 14.94
N PRO A 129 8.16 -0.19 16.22
CA PRO A 129 7.21 -0.66 17.24
C PRO A 129 5.98 0.25 17.41
N GLN A 130 6.08 1.50 16.92
CA GLN A 130 5.01 2.51 16.95
C GLN A 130 4.07 2.43 15.73
N THR A 131 4.34 1.57 14.76
CA THR A 131 3.52 1.46 13.55
C THR A 131 2.13 0.92 13.89
N THR A 132 1.10 1.75 13.70
CA THR A 132 -0.28 1.37 14.00
C THR A 132 -0.96 0.58 12.90
N ARG A 133 -0.53 0.77 11.64
CA ARG A 133 -1.17 0.19 10.46
C ARG A 133 -0.12 -0.45 9.59
N VAL A 134 -0.28 -1.74 9.31
CA VAL A 134 0.66 -2.49 8.48
C VAL A 134 -0.10 -3.05 7.29
N HIS A 135 0.44 -2.87 6.10
CA HIS A 135 -0.01 -3.58 4.91
C HIS A 135 1.17 -4.34 4.31
N VAL A 136 1.01 -5.65 4.18
CA VAL A 136 2.02 -6.55 3.65
C VAL A 136 1.42 -7.45 2.58
N GLN A 137 2.25 -7.87 1.63
CA GLN A 137 1.89 -8.95 0.73
C GLN A 137 2.66 -10.20 1.15
N LEU A 138 1.93 -11.25 1.50
CA LEU A 138 2.47 -12.53 1.96
C LEU A 138 2.19 -13.62 0.92
N SER A 139 3.08 -14.60 0.84
CA SER A 139 2.74 -15.86 0.18
C SER A 139 1.73 -16.64 1.05
N LEU A 140 1.09 -17.66 0.46
CA LEU A 140 0.20 -18.53 1.23
C LEU A 140 0.96 -19.32 2.31
N GLU A 141 2.22 -19.66 2.07
CA GLU A 141 3.08 -20.38 3.02
C GLU A 141 3.42 -19.50 4.23
N ASP A 142 3.59 -18.20 4.00
CA ASP A 142 3.99 -17.21 5.01
C ASP A 142 2.81 -16.65 5.82
N ILE A 143 1.58 -17.08 5.54
CA ILE A 143 0.41 -16.47 6.20
C ILE A 143 0.38 -16.71 7.71
N HIS A 144 1.02 -17.77 8.19
CA HIS A 144 1.12 -18.04 9.63
C HIS A 144 1.80 -16.89 10.41
N PHE A 145 2.65 -16.10 9.76
CA PHE A 145 3.29 -14.94 10.39
C PHE A 145 2.31 -13.84 10.82
N ILE A 146 1.08 -13.81 10.29
CA ILE A 146 0.08 -12.83 10.76
C ILE A 146 -0.21 -12.99 12.25
N ALA A 147 -0.15 -14.23 12.77
CA ALA A 147 -0.34 -14.50 14.19
C ALA A 147 0.82 -13.97 15.03
N GLU A 148 2.03 -13.91 14.49
CA GLU A 148 3.24 -13.51 15.20
C GLU A 148 3.53 -12.01 15.14
N ILE A 149 2.88 -11.26 14.24
CA ILE A 149 3.18 -9.84 14.00
C ILE A 149 3.10 -8.97 15.26
N HIS A 150 2.22 -9.32 16.20
CA HIS A 150 2.04 -8.60 17.46
C HIS A 150 3.27 -8.68 18.37
N ASN A 151 4.10 -9.72 18.22
CA ASN A 151 5.37 -9.85 18.95
C ASN A 151 6.40 -8.81 18.51
N TYR A 152 6.26 -8.28 17.29
CA TYR A 152 7.20 -7.33 16.70
C TYR A 152 6.64 -5.90 16.67
N VAL A 153 5.33 -5.74 16.46
CA VAL A 153 4.67 -4.43 16.31
C VAL A 153 3.59 -4.26 17.37
N SER A 154 4.01 -3.86 18.57
CA SER A 154 3.13 -3.78 19.75
C SER A 154 1.97 -2.79 19.63
N ALA A 155 2.11 -1.74 18.80
CA ALA A 155 1.09 -0.70 18.63
C ALA A 155 0.09 -0.99 17.48
N ILE A 156 0.13 -2.18 16.88
CA ILE A 156 -0.69 -2.49 15.71
C ILE A 156 -2.19 -2.48 16.04
N THR A 157 -2.95 -1.73 15.25
CA THR A 157 -4.41 -1.64 15.31
C THR A 157 -5.05 -2.07 13.99
N HIS A 158 -4.38 -1.87 12.85
CA HIS A 158 -4.88 -2.29 11.55
C HIS A 158 -3.84 -3.13 10.81
N LEU A 159 -4.24 -4.31 10.34
CA LEU A 159 -3.42 -5.20 9.53
C LEU A 159 -4.12 -5.50 8.22
N ALA A 160 -3.47 -5.17 7.12
CA ALA A 160 -3.88 -5.59 5.78
C ALA A 160 -2.88 -6.61 5.23
N VAL A 161 -3.38 -7.71 4.67
CA VAL A 161 -2.57 -8.79 4.10
C VAL A 161 -3.07 -9.09 2.70
N SER A 162 -2.24 -8.86 1.70
CA SER A 162 -2.53 -9.27 0.32
C SER A 162 -1.91 -10.63 0.05
N ILE A 163 -2.69 -11.60 -0.44
CA ILE A 163 -2.25 -12.97 -0.65
C ILE A 163 -2.55 -13.37 -2.11
N PRO A 164 -1.53 -13.72 -2.91
CA PRO A 164 -1.73 -14.28 -4.23
C PRO A 164 -2.17 -15.72 -4.12
N LEU A 165 -3.36 -16.04 -4.66
CA LEU A 165 -3.87 -17.40 -4.65
C LEU A 165 -3.81 -18.07 -6.01
N ASN A 166 -3.44 -19.34 -5.97
CA ASN A 166 -3.28 -20.22 -7.12
C ASN A 166 -3.99 -21.58 -6.93
N SER A 167 -4.62 -21.85 -5.79
CA SER A 167 -5.19 -23.16 -5.44
C SER A 167 -6.40 -23.08 -4.50
N GLU A 168 -7.25 -24.10 -4.51
CA GLU A 168 -8.41 -24.23 -3.61
C GLU A 168 -8.02 -24.59 -2.17
N ARG A 169 -6.84 -25.22 -1.96
CA ARG A 169 -6.29 -25.48 -0.61
C ARG A 169 -6.00 -24.21 0.20
N SER A 170 -6.10 -23.04 -0.43
CA SER A 170 -5.84 -21.75 0.19
C SER A 170 -6.84 -21.37 1.27
N VAL A 171 -8.11 -21.80 1.14
CA VAL A 171 -9.17 -21.47 2.11
C VAL A 171 -8.79 -22.01 3.50
N GLU A 172 -8.46 -23.29 3.58
CA GLU A 172 -8.16 -23.98 4.85
C GLU A 172 -6.94 -23.38 5.56
N ILE A 173 -5.91 -23.02 4.79
CA ILE A 173 -4.68 -22.43 5.34
C ILE A 173 -4.96 -21.02 5.87
N ILE A 174 -5.68 -20.19 5.10
CA ILE A 174 -6.05 -18.83 5.53
C ILE A 174 -6.92 -18.90 6.79
N ASP A 175 -7.91 -19.77 6.76
CA ASP A 175 -8.89 -19.97 7.82
C ASP A 175 -8.23 -20.45 9.13
N SER A 176 -7.25 -21.33 9.04
CA SER A 176 -6.42 -21.76 10.17
C SER A 176 -5.61 -20.60 10.77
N ALA A 177 -4.92 -19.82 9.94
CA ALA A 177 -4.11 -18.69 10.40
C ALA A 177 -4.97 -17.58 11.06
N ILE A 178 -6.15 -17.30 10.50
CA ILE A 178 -7.14 -16.40 11.13
C ILE A 178 -7.54 -16.94 12.50
N SER A 179 -7.83 -18.24 12.60
CA SER A 179 -8.27 -18.84 13.87
C SER A 179 -7.21 -18.67 14.97
N VAL A 180 -5.94 -18.93 14.65
CA VAL A 180 -4.81 -18.72 15.59
C VAL A 180 -4.71 -17.25 16.03
N LEU A 181 -4.91 -16.31 15.10
CA LEU A 181 -4.91 -14.88 15.43
C LEU A 181 -6.09 -14.47 16.32
N LEU A 182 -7.28 -15.00 16.05
CA LEU A 182 -8.49 -14.71 16.84
C LEU A 182 -8.44 -15.32 18.24
N ASP A 183 -7.76 -16.45 18.42
CA ASP A 183 -7.57 -17.07 19.74
C ASP A 183 -6.51 -16.35 20.57
N SER A 184 -5.64 -15.58 19.91
CA SER A 184 -4.60 -14.80 20.58
C SER A 184 -5.22 -13.63 21.37
N ARG A 185 -5.06 -13.64 22.69
CA ARG A 185 -5.60 -12.60 23.60
C ARG A 185 -4.77 -11.31 23.61
N ASN A 186 -3.59 -11.32 22.99
CA ASN A 186 -2.59 -10.26 23.09
C ASN A 186 -2.62 -9.25 21.93
N VAL A 187 -3.64 -9.30 21.09
CA VAL A 187 -3.68 -8.46 19.88
C VAL A 187 -4.63 -7.29 20.10
N SER A 188 -4.09 -6.06 20.15
CA SER A 188 -4.84 -4.79 20.12
C SER A 188 -5.40 -4.46 18.73
N LEU A 189 -5.56 -5.48 17.88
CA LEU A 189 -5.99 -5.31 16.51
C LEU A 189 -7.47 -4.95 16.51
N GLU A 190 -7.81 -3.86 15.83
CA GLU A 190 -9.17 -3.40 15.58
C GLU A 190 -9.65 -3.88 14.21
N VAL A 191 -8.75 -3.94 13.22
CA VAL A 191 -9.10 -4.33 11.85
C VAL A 191 -8.10 -5.34 11.28
N LEU A 192 -8.60 -6.49 10.83
CA LEU A 192 -7.87 -7.41 9.96
C LEU A 192 -8.52 -7.42 8.56
N LEU A 193 -7.75 -6.99 7.56
CA LEU A 193 -8.16 -7.02 6.16
C LEU A 193 -7.32 -8.04 5.39
N ILE A 194 -7.94 -9.09 4.86
CA ILE A 194 -7.28 -10.06 3.99
C ILE A 194 -7.75 -9.83 2.56
N GLN A 195 -6.80 -9.55 1.68
CA GLN A 195 -7.05 -9.32 0.27
C GLN A 195 -6.56 -10.49 -0.55
N VAL A 196 -7.50 -11.14 -1.20
CA VAL A 196 -7.27 -12.33 -2.00
C VAL A 196 -7.06 -11.94 -3.45
N MET A 197 -5.88 -12.22 -4.00
CA MET A 197 -5.58 -11.98 -5.42
C MET A 197 -5.77 -13.25 -6.24
N GLY A 198 -6.12 -13.09 -7.52
CA GLY A 198 -6.30 -14.20 -8.46
C GLY A 198 -7.70 -14.25 -9.08
N SER A 199 -7.88 -15.13 -10.06
CA SER A 199 -9.15 -15.28 -10.79
C SER A 199 -10.29 -15.77 -9.88
N LYS A 200 -9.99 -16.67 -8.94
CA LYS A 200 -10.93 -17.21 -7.94
C LYS A 200 -11.02 -16.38 -6.65
N GLY A 201 -10.47 -15.16 -6.62
CA GLY A 201 -10.35 -14.39 -5.38
C GLY A 201 -11.69 -14.00 -4.73
N SER A 202 -12.76 -13.85 -5.52
CA SER A 202 -14.11 -13.55 -4.98
C SER A 202 -14.71 -14.74 -4.24
N GLU A 203 -14.73 -15.91 -4.91
CA GLU A 203 -15.28 -17.15 -4.35
C GLU A 203 -14.57 -17.55 -3.05
N ILE A 204 -13.23 -17.43 -3.04
CA ILE A 204 -12.43 -17.74 -1.85
C ILE A 204 -12.68 -16.73 -0.73
N ALA A 205 -12.80 -15.44 -1.04
CA ALA A 205 -13.11 -14.43 -0.04
C ALA A 205 -14.50 -14.64 0.59
N GLU A 206 -15.50 -15.00 -0.21
CA GLU A 206 -16.85 -15.31 0.25
C GLU A 206 -16.88 -16.53 1.19
N ASP A 207 -16.19 -17.63 0.83
CA ASP A 207 -16.13 -18.83 1.69
C ASP A 207 -15.43 -18.51 3.04
N ILE A 208 -14.29 -17.81 3.02
CA ILE A 208 -13.59 -17.45 4.25
C ILE A 208 -14.43 -16.49 5.11
N ASN A 209 -15.12 -15.52 4.51
CA ASN A 209 -16.03 -14.64 5.25
C ASN A 209 -17.18 -15.41 5.89
N ALA A 210 -17.80 -16.36 5.19
CA ALA A 210 -18.89 -17.17 5.73
C ALA A 210 -18.43 -17.97 6.96
N ARG A 211 -17.25 -18.59 6.90
CA ARG A 211 -16.65 -19.32 8.03
C ARG A 211 -16.27 -18.41 9.19
N SER A 212 -15.67 -17.27 8.89
CA SER A 212 -15.23 -16.29 9.87
C SER A 212 -16.40 -15.67 10.63
N ASN A 213 -17.47 -15.29 9.92
CA ASN A 213 -18.68 -14.73 10.52
C ASN A 213 -19.36 -15.74 11.46
N ALA A 214 -19.44 -17.02 11.07
CA ALA A 214 -19.98 -18.06 11.93
C ALA A 214 -19.17 -18.21 13.23
N ARG A 215 -17.85 -18.05 13.19
CA ARG A 215 -16.99 -18.08 14.40
C ARG A 215 -17.19 -16.87 15.30
N ILE A 216 -17.22 -15.67 14.73
CA ILE A 216 -17.39 -14.43 15.52
C ILE A 216 -18.73 -14.45 16.26
N GLN A 217 -19.79 -14.97 15.62
CA GLN A 217 -21.09 -15.17 16.26
C GLN A 217 -21.04 -16.16 17.43
N LEU A 218 -20.22 -17.21 17.35
CA LEU A 218 -20.08 -18.22 18.40
C LEU A 218 -19.15 -17.80 19.55
N ALA A 219 -18.10 -17.02 19.26
CA ALA A 219 -17.08 -16.62 20.23
C ALA A 219 -17.52 -15.48 21.16
N GLY A 220 -18.66 -14.86 20.90
CA GLY A 220 -19.05 -13.59 21.52
C GLY A 220 -18.26 -12.45 20.88
N ASP A 221 -18.96 -11.37 20.53
CA ASP A 221 -18.37 -10.26 19.80
C ASP A 221 -17.17 -9.68 20.59
N ARG A 222 -15.97 -9.69 20.00
CA ARG A 222 -14.85 -8.90 20.53
C ARG A 222 -15.20 -7.45 20.20
N ASP A 223 -15.64 -6.70 21.21
CA ASP A 223 -16.14 -5.34 21.06
C ASP A 223 -15.17 -4.49 20.21
N GLY A 224 -15.58 -4.14 18.99
CA GLY A 224 -14.82 -3.31 18.05
C GLY A 224 -13.89 -4.02 17.04
N PHE A 225 -13.64 -5.33 17.13
CA PHE A 225 -12.79 -6.04 16.15
C PHE A 225 -13.52 -6.33 14.84
N ARG A 226 -12.88 -6.03 13.70
CA ARG A 226 -13.45 -6.20 12.36
C ARG A 226 -12.53 -7.05 11.49
N LEU A 227 -13.01 -8.24 11.12
CA LEU A 227 -12.38 -9.09 10.11
C LEU A 227 -13.08 -8.92 8.77
N LEU A 228 -12.31 -8.62 7.72
CA LEU A 228 -12.79 -8.47 6.36
C LEU A 228 -11.91 -9.27 5.42
N VAL A 229 -12.49 -10.21 4.68
CA VAL A 229 -11.81 -10.89 3.57
C VAL A 229 -12.42 -10.41 2.27
N ILE A 230 -11.62 -9.83 1.37
CA ILE A 230 -12.11 -9.28 0.11
C ILE A 230 -11.23 -9.71 -1.05
N ARG A 231 -11.78 -9.63 -2.26
CA ARG A 231 -10.95 -9.68 -3.46
C ARG A 231 -10.03 -8.46 -3.50
N ALA A 232 -8.75 -8.68 -3.78
CA ALA A 232 -7.79 -7.60 -3.92
C ALA A 232 -8.21 -6.64 -5.05
N PRO A 233 -8.11 -5.31 -4.84
CA PRO A 233 -8.44 -4.33 -5.87
C PRO A 233 -7.49 -4.45 -7.06
N ALA A 234 -7.95 -4.06 -8.24
CA ALA A 234 -7.16 -4.12 -9.47
C ALA A 234 -5.94 -3.18 -9.45
N SER A 235 -5.88 -2.21 -8.52
CA SER A 235 -4.74 -1.32 -8.33
C SER A 235 -4.49 -0.99 -6.87
N VAL A 236 -3.21 -0.76 -6.54
CA VAL A 236 -2.77 -0.28 -5.23
C VAL A 236 -3.42 1.07 -4.89
N VAL A 237 -3.62 1.97 -5.86
CA VAL A 237 -4.28 3.27 -5.61
C VAL A 237 -5.72 3.11 -5.10
N GLN A 238 -6.47 2.13 -5.61
CA GLN A 238 -7.82 1.81 -5.12
C GLN A 238 -7.82 1.21 -3.72
N GLN A 239 -6.75 0.53 -3.34
CA GLN A 239 -6.57 -0.02 -2.00
C GLN A 239 -6.49 1.07 -0.92
N TRP A 240 -5.95 2.24 -1.26
CA TRP A 240 -5.76 3.38 -0.35
C TRP A 240 -6.89 4.41 -0.39
N GLY A 241 -7.82 4.28 -1.35
CA GLY A 241 -8.98 5.16 -1.45
C GLY A 241 -9.96 4.93 -0.30
N LYS A 242 -10.62 6.00 0.16
CA LYS A 242 -11.67 5.96 1.21
C LYS A 242 -12.74 4.88 0.96
N SER A 243 -12.94 4.48 -0.29
CA SER A 243 -13.89 3.44 -0.69
C SER A 243 -13.59 2.04 -0.15
N ALA A 244 -12.34 1.65 0.15
CA ALA A 244 -12.08 0.29 0.64
C ALA A 244 -12.61 0.05 2.07
N ILE A 245 -12.78 1.11 2.86
CA ILE A 245 -13.28 1.06 4.25
C ILE A 245 -14.73 1.59 4.34
N GLU A 246 -15.11 2.56 3.48
CA GLU A 246 -16.44 3.18 3.51
C GLU A 246 -17.48 2.53 2.56
N ALA A 247 -17.08 1.79 1.52
CA ALA A 247 -18.04 1.27 0.53
C ALA A 247 -19.07 0.28 1.11
N ASN A 248 -18.78 -0.37 2.24
CA ASN A 248 -19.68 -1.36 2.82
C ASN A 248 -20.56 -0.82 3.96
N GLN A 249 -20.47 0.46 4.34
CA GLN A 249 -21.47 1.04 5.25
C GLN A 249 -22.86 1.21 4.60
N LYS A 250 -22.97 1.12 3.27
CA LYS A 250 -24.26 1.19 2.56
C LYS A 250 -24.93 -0.16 2.32
N GLU A 251 -24.21 -1.27 2.30
CA GLU A 251 -24.82 -2.60 2.10
C GLU A 251 -25.20 -3.31 3.41
N THR A 252 -24.63 -2.92 4.56
CA THR A 252 -25.02 -3.47 5.87
C THR A 252 -26.07 -2.63 6.62
N LYS A 253 -26.80 -1.75 5.92
CA LYS A 253 -27.93 -0.98 6.48
C LYS A 253 -29.28 -1.24 5.80
N LEU A 254 -29.35 -2.19 4.88
CA LEU A 254 -30.58 -2.50 4.13
C LEU A 254 -31.01 -3.95 4.39
N LEU A 255 -31.12 -4.34 5.66
CA LEU A 255 -31.79 -5.58 6.08
C LEU A 255 -32.14 -5.60 7.59
N VAL A 256 -32.58 -4.48 8.16
CA VAL A 256 -33.45 -4.47 9.37
C VAL A 256 -34.32 -3.21 9.32
N ALA A 257 -35.47 -3.29 8.67
CA ALA A 257 -36.70 -2.59 9.04
C ALA A 257 -37.82 -3.01 8.08
N THR A 258 -38.88 -3.53 8.69
CA THR A 258 -40.18 -4.00 8.16
C THR A 258 -40.20 -5.24 7.30
#